data_AF-A0A8T4PXY8-F1
#
_entry.id   AF-A0A8T4PXY8-F1
#
_cell.length_a   1.000
_cell.length_b   1.000
_cell.length_c   1.000
_cell.angle_alpha   90.00
_cell.angle_beta   90.00
_cell.angle_gamma   90.00
#
_symmetry.space_group_name_H-M   'P 1'
#
loop_
_entity.id
_entity.type
_entity.pdbx_description
1 polymer ?
#
loop_
_entity_poly.entity_id
_entity_poly.type
_entity_poly.pdbx_seq_one_letter_code
_entity_poly.pdbx_strand_id
1 'polypeptide(L)' 'MAKKEKKKKISSKKEKYAKFHKEKSGTMDLSMPELPPEAVKQSREDLERIERWLKTHRNPPTKEVSLRRMLSKR' A
#
# COMPACT_ATOMS: atom_id res chain seq x y z
N MET A 1 38.73 -44.84 7.77
CA MET A 1 38.29 -44.24 9.06
C MET A 1 37.54 -42.94 8.79
N ALA A 2 36.20 -42.98 8.75
CA ALA A 2 35.38 -41.79 8.46
C ALA A 2 35.34 -40.86 9.69
N LYS A 3 35.91 -39.66 9.56
CA LYS A 3 35.82 -38.61 10.60
C LYS A 3 34.36 -38.12 10.65
N LYS A 4 33.62 -38.54 11.69
CA LYS A 4 32.31 -37.97 12.02
C LYS A 4 32.52 -36.54 12.54
N GLU A 5 32.29 -35.55 11.70
CA GLU A 5 32.29 -34.15 12.11
C GLU A 5 31.19 -33.92 13.16
N LYS A 6 31.60 -33.58 14.38
CA LYS A 6 30.69 -33.28 15.48
C LYS A 6 30.00 -31.95 15.18
N LYS A 7 28.69 -31.98 14.92
CA LYS A 7 27.87 -30.76 14.77
C LYS A 7 28.00 -29.94 16.05
N LYS A 8 28.59 -28.75 15.95
CA LYS A 8 28.70 -27.81 17.09
C LYS A 8 27.28 -27.47 17.55
N LYS A 9 27.02 -27.53 18.86
CA LYS A 9 25.72 -27.14 19.44
C LYS A 9 25.51 -25.64 19.16
N ILE A 10 24.62 -25.34 18.23
CA ILE A 10 24.27 -23.95 17.91
C ILE A 10 23.28 -23.48 18.99
N SER A 11 23.43 -22.25 19.46
CA SER A 11 22.48 -21.65 20.41
C SER A 11 21.08 -21.63 19.81
N SER A 12 20.06 -21.93 20.61
CA SER A 12 18.65 -21.90 20.21
C SER A 12 18.23 -20.57 19.55
N LYS A 13 18.87 -19.45 19.94
CA LYS A 13 18.65 -18.14 19.32
C LYS A 13 19.17 -18.09 17.88
N LYS A 14 20.36 -18.65 17.61
CA LYS A 14 20.93 -18.73 16.26
C LYS A 14 20.12 -19.65 15.34
N GLU A 15 19.57 -20.75 15.87
CA GLU A 15 18.71 -21.64 15.10
C GLU A 15 17.39 -20.98 14.69
N LYS A 16 16.77 -20.19 15.59
CA LYS A 16 15.58 -19.40 15.27
C LYS A 16 15.87 -18.40 14.15
N TYR A 17 16.91 -17.58 14.31
CA TYR A 17 17.28 -16.58 13.29
C TYR A 17 17.64 -17.21 11.93
N ALA A 18 18.29 -18.37 11.92
CA ALA A 18 18.62 -19.07 10.68
C ALA A 18 17.38 -19.63 9.93
N LYS A 19 16.28 -19.91 10.65
CA LYS A 19 15.01 -20.32 10.04
C LYS A 19 14.24 -19.12 9.48
N PHE A 20 14.25 -17.98 10.18
CA PHE A 20 13.53 -16.77 9.76
C PHE A 20 14.11 -16.06 8.53
N HIS A 21 15.41 -16.18 8.26
CA HIS A 21 16.07 -15.50 7.14
C HIS A 21 16.38 -16.40 5.94
N LYS A 22 16.00 -17.69 5.98
CA LYS A 22 16.17 -18.60 4.83
C LYS A 22 15.12 -18.37 3.76
N GLU A 23 13.93 -17.95 4.14
CA GLU A 23 12.85 -17.59 3.22
C GLU A 23 12.98 -16.10 2.94
N LYS A 24 13.67 -15.75 1.84
CA LYS A 24 13.47 -14.41 1.26
C LYS A 24 11.97 -14.28 1.03
N SER A 25 11.34 -13.23 1.57
CA SER A 25 9.96 -12.91 1.25
C SER A 25 9.87 -12.86 -0.27
N GLY A 26 9.23 -13.86 -0.88
CA GLY A 26 9.05 -13.88 -2.33
C GLY A 26 8.30 -12.61 -2.68
N THR A 27 8.93 -11.72 -3.45
CA THR A 27 8.22 -10.64 -4.10
C THR A 27 7.18 -11.28 -4.99
N MET A 28 5.92 -11.20 -4.57
CA MET A 28 4.81 -11.67 -5.38
C MET A 28 4.62 -10.62 -6.47
N ASP A 29 5.03 -10.96 -7.69
CA ASP A 29 4.83 -10.10 -8.86
C ASP A 29 3.34 -10.12 -9.23
N LEU A 30 2.58 -9.23 -8.58
CA LEU A 30 1.20 -8.92 -8.94
C LEU A 30 1.21 -8.12 -10.23
N SER A 31 1.00 -8.78 -11.36
CA SER A 31 0.63 -8.07 -12.59
C SER A 31 -0.82 -7.60 -12.47
N MET A 32 -1.03 -6.30 -12.63
CA MET A 32 -2.39 -5.76 -12.71
C MET A 32 -2.99 -6.14 -14.06
N PRO A 33 -4.20 -6.71 -14.11
CA PRO A 33 -4.86 -7.03 -15.37
C PRO A 33 -5.12 -5.75 -16.17
N GLU A 34 -4.94 -5.82 -17.48
CA GLU A 34 -5.22 -4.70 -18.38
C GLU A 34 -6.74 -4.51 -18.48
N LEU A 35 -7.22 -3.37 -18.01
CA LEU A 35 -8.65 -3.03 -18.03
C LEU A 35 -9.02 -2.48 -19.41
N PRO A 36 -10.24 -2.76 -19.92
CA PRO A 36 -10.72 -2.15 -21.14
C PRO A 36 -10.81 -0.63 -20.98
N PRO A 37 -10.64 0.15 -22.06
CA PRO A 37 -10.56 1.61 -21.98
C PRO A 37 -11.82 2.26 -21.40
N GLU A 38 -12.99 1.62 -21.55
CA GLU A 38 -14.24 2.08 -20.96
C GLU A 38 -14.26 1.94 -19.43
N ALA A 39 -13.77 0.82 -18.90
CA ALA A 39 -13.66 0.60 -17.46
C ALA A 39 -12.66 1.56 -16.81
N VAL A 40 -11.57 1.88 -17.52
CA VAL A 40 -10.59 2.87 -17.05
C VAL A 40 -11.23 4.26 -16.94
N LYS A 41 -12.04 4.67 -17.92
CA LYS A 41 -12.78 5.94 -17.86
C LYS A 41 -13.75 5.99 -16.69
N GLN A 42 -14.56 4.95 -16.51
CA GLN A 42 -15.49 4.85 -15.39
C GLN A 42 -14.77 4.94 -14.04
N SER A 43 -13.65 4.21 -13.88
CA SER A 43 -12.87 4.27 -12.63
C SER A 43 -12.36 5.68 -12.31
N ARG A 44 -11.98 6.46 -13.33
CA ARG A 44 -11.52 7.84 -13.16
C ARG A 44 -12.67 8.75 -12.72
N GLU A 45 -13.81 8.63 -13.36
CA GLU A 45 -15.01 9.40 -13.03
C GLU A 45 -15.49 9.10 -11.60
N ASP A 46 -15.47 7.84 -11.19
CA ASP A 46 -15.84 7.41 -9.84
C ASP A 46 -14.86 7.95 -8.80
N LEU A 47 -13.56 7.90 -9.07
CA LEU A 47 -12.54 8.48 -8.18
C LEU A 47 -12.72 9.99 -8.03
N GLU A 48 -12.98 10.72 -9.12
CA GLU A 48 -13.26 12.16 -9.06
C GLU A 48 -14.53 12.48 -8.28
N ARG A 49 -15.56 11.64 -8.37
CA ARG A 49 -16.81 11.78 -7.60
C ARG A 49 -16.55 11.57 -6.12
N ILE A 50 -15.82 10.51 -5.76
CA ILE A 50 -15.44 10.19 -4.38
C ILE A 50 -14.58 11.31 -3.80
N GLU A 51 -13.60 11.81 -4.55
CA GLU A 51 -12.71 12.87 -4.09
C GLU A 51 -13.48 14.17 -3.82
N ARG A 52 -14.40 14.55 -4.71
CA ARG A 52 -15.30 15.70 -4.50
C ARG A 52 -16.15 15.52 -3.25
N TRP A 53 -16.71 14.34 -3.05
CA TRP A 53 -17.50 14.03 -1.86
C TRP A 53 -16.66 14.15 -0.57
N LEU A 54 -15.46 13.55 -0.54
CA LEU A 54 -14.55 13.62 0.60
C LEU A 54 -14.17 15.06 0.94
N LYS A 55 -13.86 15.89 -0.07
CA LYS A 55 -13.51 17.31 0.11
C LYS A 55 -14.64 18.18 0.64
N THR A 56 -15.90 17.77 0.45
CA THR A 56 -17.07 18.60 0.79
C THR A 56 -17.81 18.11 2.02
N HIS A 57 -17.89 16.79 2.21
CA HIS A 57 -18.70 16.17 3.26
C HIS A 57 -17.85 15.67 4.44
N ARG A 58 -16.69 15.07 4.17
CA ARG A 58 -15.82 14.53 5.22
C ARG A 58 -14.93 15.61 5.86
N ASN A 59 -14.50 16.58 5.08
CA ASN A 59 -13.69 17.70 5.58
C ASN A 59 -14.19 19.04 5.00
N PRO A 60 -15.35 19.54 5.46
CA PRO A 60 -15.91 20.77 4.93
C PRO A 60 -14.92 21.93 5.11
N PRO A 61 -14.78 22.81 4.10
CA PRO A 61 -13.88 23.96 4.22
C PRO A 61 -14.33 24.86 5.37
N THR A 62 -13.37 25.46 6.07
CA THR A 62 -13.66 26.45 7.12
C THR A 62 -14.46 27.62 6.54
N LYS A 63 -15.28 28.26 7.39
CA LYS A 63 -16.17 29.37 6.99
C LYS A 63 -15.41 30.51 6.30
N GLU A 64 -14.15 30.75 6.66
CA GLU A 64 -13.30 31.76 6.04
C GLU A 64 -12.96 31.43 4.58
N VAL A 65 -12.67 30.17 4.28
CA VAL A 65 -12.32 29.70 2.93
C VAL A 65 -13.54 29.73 2.02
N SER A 66 -14.73 29.39 2.54
CA SER A 66 -15.97 29.47 1.76
C SER A 66 -16.35 30.92 1.43
N LEU A 67 -16.22 31.84 2.38
CA LEU A 67 -16.46 33.27 2.17
C LEU A 67 -15.50 33.87 1.13
N ARG A 68 -14.19 33.57 1.22
CA ARG A 68 -13.20 34.00 0.22
C ARG A 68 -13.56 33.51 -1.19
N ARG A 69 -13.97 32.24 -1.33
CA ARG A 69 -14.39 31.68 -2.63
C ARG A 69 -15.64 32.33 -3.19
N MET A 70 -16.60 32.73 -2.34
CA MET A 70 -17.79 33.45 -2.80
C MET A 70 -17.46 34.87 -3.25
N LEU A 71 -16.54 35.55 -2.57
CA LEU A 71 -16.10 36.89 -2.92
C LEU A 71 -15.22 36.91 -4.18
N SER A 72 -14.38 35.89 -4.40
CA SER A 72 -13.49 35.85 -5.59
C SER A 72 -14.17 35.38 -6.87
N LYS A 73 -15.40 34.83 -6.78
CA LYS A 73 -16.19 34.40 -7.94
C LYS A 73 -17.14 35.49 -8.45
N ARG A 74 -17.28 36.58 -7.69
CA ARG A 74 -17.91 37.83 -8.15
C ARG A 74 -16.84 38.67 -8.83
#